data_AF-A0A935BUD1-F1
#
_entry.id   AF-A0A935BUD1-F1
#
_cell.length_a   1.000
_cell.length_b   1.000
_cell.length_c   1.000
_cell.angle_alpha   90.00
_cell.angle_beta   90.00
_cell.angle_gamma   90.00
#
_symmetry.space_group_name_H-M   'P 1'
#
loop_
_entity.id
_entity.type
_entity.pdbx_description
1 polymer ?
#
loop_
_entity_poly.entity_id
_entity_poly.type
_entity_poly.pdbx_seq_one_letter_code
_entity_poly.pdbx_strand_id
1 'polypeptide(L)' 'MLSLNQEQSLLNALVWDLVQESRGNHRVAEACFEGYRVTVSHRFDRLRVALYESGTLVDVAWESVHHSEDHA' A
#
# COMPACT_ATOMS: atom_id res chain seq x y z
N MET A 1 18.70 -14.24 -8.92
CA MET A 1 18.46 -12.80 -8.71
C MET A 1 17.37 -12.39 -9.66
N LEU A 2 16.30 -11.81 -9.13
CA LEU A 2 15.30 -11.15 -9.95
C LEU A 2 15.93 -9.89 -10.56
N SER A 3 15.41 -9.45 -11.70
CA SER A 3 15.76 -8.12 -12.20
C SER A 3 15.04 -7.04 -11.38
N LEU A 4 15.60 -5.83 -11.33
CA LEU A 4 14.98 -4.69 -10.65
C LEU A 4 13.51 -4.47 -11.06
N ASN A 5 13.20 -4.67 -12.35
CA ASN A 5 11.83 -4.55 -12.85
C ASN A 5 10.89 -5.63 -12.31
N GLN A 6 11.40 -6.85 -12.10
CA GLN A 6 10.63 -7.94 -11.50
C GLN A 6 10.38 -7.68 -10.01
N GLU A 7 11.40 -7.22 -9.28
CA GLU A 7 11.26 -6.84 -7.86
C GLU A 7 10.24 -5.71 -7.70
N GLN A 8 10.33 -4.67 -8.53
CA GLN A 8 9.37 -3.57 -8.53
C GLN A 8 7.95 -4.04 -8.84
N SER A 9 7.79 -4.97 -9.79
CA SER A 9 6.46 -5.51 -10.15
C SER A 9 5.86 -6.32 -9.00
N LEU A 10 6.67 -7.10 -8.29
CA LEU A 10 6.22 -7.86 -7.12
C LEU A 10 5.86 -6.94 -5.94
N LEU A 11 6.67 -5.92 -5.68
CA LEU A 11 6.37 -4.92 -4.66
C LEU A 11 5.06 -4.18 -4.98
N ASN A 12 4.85 -3.80 -6.24
CA ASN A 12 3.61 -3.15 -6.66
C ASN A 12 2.39 -4.06 -6.48
N ALA A 13 2.50 -5.35 -6.82
CA ALA A 13 1.43 -6.31 -6.59
C ALA A 13 1.10 -6.46 -5.10
N LEU A 14 2.12 -6.56 -4.24
CA LEU A 14 1.95 -6.62 -2.79
C LEU A 14 1.24 -5.38 -2.24
N VAL A 15 1.63 -4.19 -2.68
CA VAL A 15 0.98 -2.93 -2.29
C VAL A 15 -0.49 -2.94 -2.69
N TRP A 16 -0.81 -3.41 -3.89
CA TRP A 16 -2.20 -3.52 -4.36
C TRP A 16 -3.04 -4.46 -3.50
N ASP A 17 -2.51 -5.63 -3.15
CA ASP A 17 -3.22 -6.58 -2.29
C ASP A 17 -3.50 -5.98 -0.91
N LEU A 18 -2.51 -5.32 -0.30
CA LEU A 18 -2.67 -4.63 0.99
C LEU A 18 -3.67 -3.47 0.92
N VAL A 19 -3.72 -2.74 -0.19
CA VAL A 19 -4.73 -1.71 -0.44
C VAL A 19 -6.12 -2.30 -0.47
N GLN A 20 -6.33 -3.39 -1.21
CA GLN A 20 -7.64 -4.05 -1.26
C GLN A 20 -8.06 -4.61 0.10
N GLU A 21 -7.13 -5.26 0.82
CA GLU A 21 -7.38 -5.76 2.17
C GLU A 21 -7.74 -4.63 3.15
N SER A 22 -6.99 -3.52 3.11
CA SER A 22 -7.22 -2.36 3.97
C SER A 22 -8.56 -1.69 3.66
N ARG A 23 -8.96 -1.59 2.38
CA ARG A 23 -10.28 -1.07 1.96
C ARG A 23 -11.42 -1.95 2.44
N GLY A 24 -11.33 -3.27 2.24
CA GLY A 24 -12.39 -4.20 2.59
C GLY A 24 -12.60 -4.34 4.10
N ASN A 25 -11.51 -4.25 4.89
CA ASN A 25 -11.56 -4.46 6.34
C ASN A 25 -11.56 -3.17 7.16
N HIS A 26 -11.36 -2.00 6.54
CA HIS A 26 -11.13 -0.71 7.21
C HIS A 26 -10.06 -0.79 8.32
N ARG A 27 -8.99 -1.56 8.07
CA ARG A 27 -7.93 -1.85 9.03
C ARG A 27 -6.57 -1.58 8.42
N VAL A 28 -5.56 -1.46 9.28
CA VAL A 28 -4.17 -1.43 8.85
C VAL A 28 -3.80 -2.82 8.32
N ALA A 29 -3.31 -2.88 7.10
CA ALA A 29 -2.70 -4.06 6.49
C ALA A 29 -1.19 -3.84 6.41
N GLU A 30 -0.40 -4.86 6.68
CA GLU A 30 1.07 -4.76 6.61
C GLU A 30 1.67 -6.02 6.02
N ALA A 31 2.78 -5.86 5.29
CA ALA A 31 3.58 -6.97 4.80
C ALA A 31 5.06 -6.59 4.73
N CYS A 32 5.91 -7.60 4.60
CA CYS A 32 7.34 -7.44 4.42
C CYS A 32 7.77 -7.96 3.04
N PHE A 33 8.66 -7.23 2.38
CA PHE A 33 9.25 -7.58 1.10
C PHE A 33 10.76 -7.29 1.13
N GLU A 34 11.61 -8.32 1.04
CA GLU A 34 13.07 -8.18 0.89
C GLU A 34 13.73 -7.16 1.86
N GLY A 35 13.26 -7.10 3.12
CA GLY A 35 13.77 -6.18 4.14
C GLY A 35 13.03 -4.85 4.28
N TYR A 36 12.12 -4.56 3.35
CA TYR A 36 11.17 -3.46 3.45
C TYR A 36 9.90 -3.91 4.16
N ARG A 37 9.34 -3.06 5.02
CA ARG A 37 7.99 -3.22 5.58
C ARG A 37 7.07 -2.23 4.90
N VAL A 38 6.01 -2.73 4.27
CA VAL A 38 4.92 -1.95 3.68
C VAL A 38 3.76 -1.94 4.65
N THR A 39 3.23 -0.77 4.96
CA THR A 39 1.99 -0.63 5.73
C THR A 39 0.98 0.17 4.93
N VAL A 40 -0.25 -0.32 4.86
CA VAL A 40 -1.38 0.38 4.27
C VAL A 40 -2.41 0.63 5.35
N SER A 41 -2.85 1.89 5.46
CA SER A 41 -3.86 2.28 6.44
C SER A 41 -4.98 3.06 5.78
N HIS A 42 -6.20 2.61 5.99
CA HIS A 42 -7.42 3.29 5.60
C HIS A 42 -7.86 4.26 6.71
N ARG A 43 -8.00 5.54 6.39
CA ARG A 43 -8.44 6.56 7.35
C ARG A 43 -9.43 7.51 6.67
N PHE A 44 -10.67 7.50 7.13
CA PHE A 44 -11.78 8.21 6.47
C PHE A 44 -11.86 7.79 5.00
N ASP A 45 -11.63 8.71 4.07
CA ASP A 45 -11.65 8.48 2.62
C ASP A 45 -10.24 8.52 2.01
N ARG A 46 -9.21 8.21 2.80
CA ARG A 46 -7.82 8.22 2.34
C ARG A 46 -7.12 6.94 2.72
N LEU A 47 -6.36 6.43 1.77
CA LEU A 47 -5.38 5.39 1.99
C LEU A 47 -4.01 6.01 2.10
N ARG A 48 -3.27 5.57 3.11
CA ARG A 48 -1.86 5.86 3.26
C ARG A 48 -1.08 4.57 3.08
N VAL A 49 -0.22 4.54 2.07
CA VAL A 49 0.79 3.50 1.87
C VAL A 49 2.11 4.05 2.37
N ALA A 50 2.77 3.35 3.27
CA ALA A 50 4.07 3.75 3.80
C ALA A 50 5.06 2.59 3.66
N LEU A 51 6.24 2.90 3.15
CA LEU A 51 7.35 1.97 2.98
C LEU A 51 8.40 2.27 4.05
N TYR A 52 8.83 1.24 4.77
CA TYR A 52 9.86 1.33 5.80
C TYR A 52 11.03 0.44 5.44
N GLU A 53 12.25 0.91 5.64
CA GLU A 53 13.48 0.12 5.55
C GLU A 53 14.15 0.11 6.92
N SER A 54 14.37 -1.07 7.50
CA SER A 54 14.95 -1.21 8.85
C SER A 54 14.27 -0.35 9.94
N GLY A 55 12.96 -0.11 9.82
CA GLY A 55 12.17 0.72 10.73
C GLY A 55 12.15 2.22 10.41
N THR A 56 12.94 2.67 9.43
CA THR A 56 12.94 4.06 8.95
C THR A 56 11.94 4.23 7.83
N LEU A 57 11.11 5.28 7.89
CA LEU A 57 10.20 5.60 6.78
C LEU A 57 11.01 6.09 5.58
N VAL A 58 10.93 5.36 4.46
CA VAL A 58 11.64 5.70 3.23
C VAL A 58 10.74 6.35 2.19
N ASP A 59 9.46 5.98 2.14
CA ASP A 59 8.50 6.56 1.20
C ASP A 59 7.08 6.53 1.76
N VAL A 60 6.24 7.46 1.30
CA VAL A 60 4.82 7.55 1.64
C VAL A 60 4.00 8.03 0.45
N ALA A 61 2.98 7.24 0.10
CA ALA A 61 1.99 7.60 -0.90
C ALA A 61 0.61 7.75 -0.25
N TRP A 62 -0.17 8.71 -0.76
CA TRP A 62 -1.55 8.94 -0.35
C TRP A 62 -2.46 8.76 -1.55
N GLU A 63 -3.45 7.91 -1.41
CA GLU A 63 -4.52 7.77 -2.39
C GLU A 63 -5.82 8.28 -1.77
N SER A 64 -6.47 9.22 -2.45
CA SER A 64 -7.81 9.66 -2.07
C SER A 64 -8.80 8.65 -2.62
N VAL A 65 -9.53 7.96 -1.74
CA VAL A 65 -10.65 7.11 -2.10
C VAL A 65 -11.80 8.05 -2.46
N HIS A 66 -11.80 8.56 -3.69
CA HIS A 66 -12.96 9.29 -4.18
C HIS A 66 -14.09 8.27 -4.27
N HIS A 67 -15.06 8.39 -3.37
CA HIS A 67 -16.36 7.79 -3.56
C HIS A 67 -16.93 8.49 -4.79
N SER A 68 -16.79 7.86 -5.96
CA SER A 68 -17.54 8.26 -7.13
C SER A 68 -19.01 7.99 -6.81
N GLU A 69 -19.65 8.94 -6.13
CA GLU A 69 -21.10 9.09 -6.21
C GLU A 69 -21.38 9.52 -7.67
N ASP A 70 -21.43 8.54 -8.56
CA ASP A 70 -22.10 8.66 -9.86
C ASP A 70 -23.59 8.86 -9.57
N HIS A 71 -23.94 10.10 -9.25
CA HIS A 71 -25.28 10.63 -9.32
C HIS A 71 -25.51 11.12 -10.75
N ALA A 72 -26.03 10.25 -11.63
CA ALA A 72 -26.87 10.61 -12.78
C ALA A 72 -27.46 9.36 -13.45
#